data_AF-A0A962ZZ11-F1
#
_entry.id   AF-A0A962ZZ11-F1
#
_cell.length_a   1.000
_cell.length_b   1.000
_cell.length_c   1.000
_cell.angle_alpha   90.00
_cell.angle_beta   90.00
_cell.angle_gamma   90.00
#
_symmetry.space_group_name_H-M   'P 1'
#
loop_
_entity.id
_entity.type
_entity.pdbx_description
1 polymer ?
#
loop_
_entity_poly.entity_id
_entity_poly.type
_entity_poly.pdbx_seq_one_letter_code
_entity_poly.pdbx_strand_id
1 'polypeptide(L)'
;QGAGRTRNQLVQALTGPITLQTSQVVLRDIGVEQLLCEAVALTNQETLSASFAADTRFQALEANVQLAAGTATLRALRADLDHIKLTGSGAYTLLDGNFDTTFKARLSPELESLDRACRVSKRLTAIDWP
;
A
#
# COMPACT_ATOMS: atom_id res chain seq x y z
N GLN A 1 -17.17 19.62 8.90
CA GLN A 1 -17.16 19.81 10.37
C GLN A 1 -18.15 18.82 10.96
N GLY A 2 -17.68 17.83 11.72
CA GLY A 2 -18.54 16.87 12.43
C GLY A 2 -18.88 17.37 13.83
N ALA A 3 -20.08 17.09 14.32
CA ALA A 3 -20.50 17.42 15.67
C ALA A 3 -20.93 16.16 16.42
N GLY A 4 -20.58 16.05 17.70
CA GLY A 4 -20.95 14.91 18.53
C GLY A 4 -20.68 15.20 20.01
N ARG A 5 -21.49 14.62 20.90
CA ARG A 5 -21.35 14.75 22.36
C ARG A 5 -20.42 13.69 22.94
N THR A 6 -20.13 12.65 22.16
CA THR A 6 -19.19 11.57 22.48
C THR A 6 -18.17 11.40 21.35
N ARG A 7 -17.03 10.75 21.65
CA ARG A 7 -16.01 10.44 20.64
C ARG A 7 -16.57 9.65 19.46
N ASN A 8 -17.42 8.65 19.72
CA ASN A 8 -18.00 7.82 18.66
C ASN A 8 -18.94 8.64 17.76
N GLN A 9 -19.76 9.51 18.36
CA GLN A 9 -20.63 10.42 17.60
C GLN A 9 -19.80 11.40 16.75
N LEU A 10 -18.70 11.93 17.30
CA LEU A 10 -17.81 12.81 16.56
C LEU A 10 -17.16 12.10 15.36
N VAL A 11 -16.66 10.87 15.56
CA VAL A 11 -16.04 10.05 14.50
C VAL A 11 -17.05 9.72 13.40
N GLN A 12 -18.28 9.35 13.76
CA GLN A 12 -19.34 9.09 12.78
C GLN A 12 -19.75 10.34 11.99
N ALA A 13 -19.69 11.51 12.62
CA ALA A 13 -20.03 12.79 12.01
C ALA A 13 -18.91 13.38 11.14
N LEU A 14 -17.72 12.75 11.08
CA LEU A 14 -16.66 13.19 10.17
C LEU A 14 -17.14 13.03 8.73
N THR A 15 -17.04 14.12 7.98
CA THR A 15 -17.38 14.16 6.57
C THR A 15 -16.43 15.07 5.81
N GLY A 16 -16.06 14.66 4.62
CA GLY A 16 -15.27 15.46 3.69
C GLY A 16 -14.14 14.68 3.02
N PRO A 17 -13.57 15.26 1.96
CA PRO A 17 -12.40 14.69 1.32
C PRO A 17 -11.14 14.94 2.15
N ILE A 18 -10.22 13.98 2.11
CA ILE A 18 -8.84 14.11 2.54
C ILE A 18 -7.97 13.75 1.35
N THR A 19 -7.07 14.65 0.98
CA THR A 19 -6.03 14.37 0.00
C THR A 19 -4.68 14.39 0.70
N LEU A 20 -3.92 13.32 0.55
CA LEU A 20 -2.56 13.17 1.05
C LEU A 20 -1.63 13.13 -0.15
N GLN A 21 -0.60 13.96 -0.14
CA GLN A 21 0.52 13.93 -1.08
C GLN A 21 1.80 14.14 -0.30
N THR A 22 2.73 13.21 -0.39
CA THR A 22 3.96 13.22 0.42
C THR A 22 5.06 12.43 -0.28
N SER A 23 6.31 12.85 -0.10
CA SER A 23 7.47 12.30 -0.81
C SER A 23 8.47 11.57 0.10
N GLN A 24 8.17 11.42 1.40
CA GLN A 24 9.08 10.79 2.36
C GLN A 24 8.33 10.09 3.51
N VAL A 25 7.33 9.28 3.18
CA VAL A 25 6.65 8.45 4.19
C VAL A 25 7.41 7.16 4.42
N VAL A 26 7.51 6.78 5.69
CA VAL A 26 8.00 5.47 6.09
C VAL A 26 6.83 4.70 6.69
N LEU A 27 6.50 3.56 6.09
CA LEU A 27 5.64 2.57 6.71
C LEU A 27 6.53 1.67 7.57
N ARG A 28 6.32 1.74 8.89
CA ARG A 28 7.10 0.99 9.86
C ARG A 28 6.66 -0.45 9.93
N ASP A 29 7.61 -1.34 10.20
CA ASP A 29 7.38 -2.76 10.53
C ASP A 29 6.69 -3.56 9.43
N ILE A 30 6.65 -3.03 8.20
CA ILE A 30 6.15 -3.70 7.00
C ILE A 30 7.15 -3.42 5.88
N GLY A 31 7.82 -4.47 5.40
CA GLY A 31 8.72 -4.42 4.25
C GLY A 31 7.99 -4.87 2.98
N VAL A 32 7.37 -3.94 2.26
CA VAL A 32 6.58 -4.23 1.05
C VAL A 32 7.46 -4.82 -0.05
N GLU A 33 8.70 -4.33 -0.19
CA GLU A 33 9.67 -4.90 -1.11
C GLU A 33 9.94 -6.37 -0.78
N GLN A 34 10.14 -6.71 0.50
CA GLN A 34 10.37 -8.08 0.93
C GLN A 34 9.18 -8.97 0.61
N LEU A 35 7.96 -8.56 0.98
CA LEU A 35 6.74 -9.34 0.78
C LEU A 35 6.50 -9.66 -0.71
N LEU A 36 6.67 -8.66 -1.58
CA LEU A 36 6.47 -8.84 -3.02
C LEU A 36 7.61 -9.66 -3.65
N CYS A 37 8.85 -9.43 -3.22
CA CYS A 37 10.02 -10.18 -3.67
C CYS A 37 9.90 -11.65 -3.26
N GLU A 38 9.42 -11.95 -2.06
CA GLU A 38 9.13 -13.31 -1.60
C GLU A 38 8.07 -14.00 -2.47
N ALA A 39 6.98 -13.31 -2.82
CA ALA A 39 5.97 -13.84 -3.73
C ALA A 39 6.53 -14.17 -5.13
N VAL A 40 7.43 -13.31 -5.65
CA VAL A 40 8.13 -13.56 -6.92
C VAL A 40 9.09 -14.75 -6.79
N ALA A 41 9.88 -14.82 -5.72
CA ALA A 41 10.80 -15.91 -5.46
C ALA A 41 10.09 -17.26 -5.41
N LEU A 42 8.92 -17.33 -4.75
CA LEU A 42 8.07 -18.52 -4.74
C LEU A 42 7.62 -18.93 -6.15
N THR A 43 7.26 -17.96 -6.99
CA THR A 43 6.92 -18.22 -8.40
C THR A 43 8.11 -18.77 -9.18
N ASN A 44 9.32 -18.32 -8.84
CA ASN A 44 10.57 -18.79 -9.41
C ASN A 44 11.10 -20.10 -8.80
N GLN A 45 10.45 -20.63 -7.76
CA GLN A 45 10.92 -21.78 -6.97
C GLN A 45 12.29 -21.54 -6.33
N GLU A 46 12.56 -20.29 -5.97
CA GLU A 46 13.77 -19.85 -5.27
C GLU A 46 13.41 -19.33 -3.86
N THR A 47 14.41 -19.17 -3.01
CA THR A 47 14.27 -18.51 -1.71
C THR A 47 15.11 -17.25 -1.67
N LEU A 48 14.68 -16.26 -0.89
CA LEU A 48 15.46 -15.05 -0.69
C LEU A 48 16.80 -15.36 -0.01
N SER A 49 17.84 -14.65 -0.43
CA SER A 49 19.21 -14.72 0.07
C SER A 49 19.69 -13.40 0.66
N ALA A 50 19.10 -12.29 0.22
CA ALA A 50 19.35 -10.94 0.70
C ALA A 50 18.53 -10.61 1.96
N SER A 51 19.03 -9.67 2.74
CA SER A 51 18.29 -9.05 3.84
C SER A 51 17.57 -7.81 3.35
N PHE A 52 16.32 -7.65 3.78
CA PHE A 52 15.48 -6.50 3.43
C PHE A 52 15.30 -5.59 4.64
N ALA A 53 15.01 -4.32 4.37
CA ALA A 53 14.58 -3.40 5.42
C ALA A 53 13.21 -3.84 5.96
N ALA A 54 13.04 -3.78 7.28
CA ALA A 54 11.75 -4.04 7.92
C ALA A 54 10.72 -2.93 7.65
N ASP A 55 11.19 -1.74 7.27
CA ASP A 55 10.36 -0.58 6.96
C ASP A 55 10.31 -0.34 5.46
N THR A 56 9.15 0.06 4.94
CA THR A 56 8.98 0.52 3.56
C THR A 56 9.15 2.02 3.48
N ARG A 57 9.99 2.49 2.56
CA ARG A 57 10.16 3.93 2.27
C ARG A 57 9.53 4.26 0.94
N PHE A 58 8.52 5.12 0.95
CA PHE A 58 7.91 5.61 -0.29
C PHE A 58 8.67 6.82 -0.82
N GLN A 59 8.99 6.78 -2.12
CA GLN A 59 9.48 7.95 -2.86
C GLN A 59 8.37 8.98 -3.07
N ALA A 60 7.16 8.49 -3.32
CA ALA A 60 5.95 9.30 -3.43
C ALA A 60 4.75 8.49 -2.95
N LEU A 61 3.82 9.16 -2.28
CA LEU A 61 2.55 8.60 -1.89
C LEU A 61 1.45 9.64 -2.08
N GLU A 62 0.45 9.26 -2.85
CA GLU A 62 -0.76 10.02 -3.09
C GLU A 62 -1.98 9.19 -2.70
N ALA A 63 -2.84 9.75 -1.83
CA ALA A 63 -4.08 9.09 -1.43
C ALA A 63 -5.24 10.07 -1.45
N ASN A 64 -6.38 9.62 -1.98
CA ASN A 64 -7.65 10.33 -1.94
C ASN A 64 -8.63 9.55 -1.09
N VAL A 65 -8.98 10.09 0.07
CA VAL A 65 -9.89 9.46 1.04
C VAL A 65 -11.16 10.29 1.17
N GLN A 66 -12.30 9.63 1.22
CA GLN A 66 -13.59 10.25 1.55
C GLN A 66 -14.02 9.77 2.92
N LEU A 67 -14.18 10.70 3.86
CA LEU A 67 -14.86 10.42 5.12
C LEU A 67 -16.35 10.63 4.95
N ALA A 68 -17.13 9.65 5.39
CA ALA A 68 -18.58 9.76 5.53
C ALA A 68 -19.11 8.65 6.46
N ALA A 69 -20.02 9.02 7.36
CA ALA A 69 -20.81 8.08 8.15
C ALA A 69 -19.98 7.02 8.92
N GLY A 70 -18.82 7.41 9.45
CA GLY A 70 -17.94 6.48 10.18
C GLY A 70 -17.04 5.61 9.31
N THR A 71 -17.02 5.82 7.99
CA THR A 71 -16.17 5.09 7.04
C THR A 71 -15.21 6.04 6.35
N ALA A 72 -13.96 5.62 6.21
CA ALA A 72 -12.95 6.26 5.38
C ALA A 72 -12.76 5.45 4.10
N THR A 73 -13.31 5.93 2.99
CA THR A 73 -13.19 5.27 1.68
C THR A 73 -11.95 5.78 0.97
N LEU A 74 -10.95 4.92 0.81
CA LEU A 74 -9.79 5.16 -0.03
C LEU A 74 -10.22 5.01 -1.50
N ARG A 75 -10.48 6.14 -2.16
CA ARG A 75 -10.90 6.19 -3.57
C ARG A 75 -9.77 5.78 -4.51
N ALA A 76 -8.56 6.26 -4.21
CA ALA A 76 -7.37 5.92 -4.95
C ALA A 76 -6.14 6.12 -4.06
N LEU A 77 -5.27 5.11 -4.06
CA LEU A 77 -3.88 5.20 -3.62
C LEU A 77 -2.99 5.05 -4.84
N ARG A 78 -1.91 5.84 -4.90
CA ARG A 78 -0.73 5.61 -5.71
C ARG A 78 0.49 5.77 -4.83
N ALA A 79 1.38 4.80 -4.82
CA ALA A 79 2.64 4.92 -4.12
C ALA A 79 3.78 4.38 -4.98
N ASP A 80 4.87 5.12 -5.03
CA ASP A 80 6.08 4.76 -5.76
C ASP A 80 7.18 4.38 -4.76
N LEU A 81 7.77 3.21 -4.98
CA LEU A 81 8.98 2.70 -4.35
C LEU A 81 10.02 2.48 -5.45
N ASP A 82 11.28 2.21 -5.08
CA ASP A 82 12.40 2.12 -6.04
C ASP A 82 12.12 1.22 -7.25
N HIS A 83 11.53 0.05 -7.03
CA HIS A 83 11.29 -0.96 -8.07
C HIS A 83 9.82 -1.39 -8.19
N ILE A 84 8.93 -0.74 -7.44
CA ILE A 84 7.56 -1.18 -7.22
C ILE A 84 6.63 0.03 -7.29
N LYS A 85 5.56 -0.09 -8.06
CA LYS A 85 4.44 0.87 -8.04
C LYS A 85 3.22 0.21 -7.43
N LEU A 86 2.67 0.83 -6.39
CA LEU A 86 1.46 0.37 -5.74
C LEU A 86 0.28 1.24 -6.14
N THR A 87 -0.85 0.60 -6.37
CA THR A 87 -2.15 1.27 -6.45
C THR A 87 -3.13 0.56 -5.54
N GLY A 88 -4.19 1.25 -5.14
CA GLY A 88 -5.18 0.61 -4.29
C GLY A 88 -6.44 1.42 -4.07
N SER A 89 -7.43 0.74 -3.51
CA SER A 89 -8.72 1.30 -3.11
C SER A 89 -9.32 0.45 -2.01
N GLY A 90 -10.19 1.04 -1.20
CA GLY A 90 -10.84 0.28 -0.13
C GLY A 90 -11.68 1.15 0.80
N ALA A 91 -12.10 0.55 1.90
CA ALA A 91 -12.84 1.18 2.96
C ALA A 91 -12.26 0.78 4.31
N TYR A 92 -12.13 1.76 5.20
CA TYR A 92 -11.76 1.56 6.58
C TYR A 92 -12.91 2.02 7.47
N THR A 93 -13.41 1.13 8.31
CA THR A 93 -14.44 1.48 9.29
C THR A 93 -13.76 2.05 10.54
N LEU A 94 -14.04 3.31 10.86
CA LEU A 94 -13.27 4.09 11.82
C LEU A 94 -13.43 3.64 13.28
N LEU A 95 -14.54 2.97 13.61
CA LEU A 95 -14.88 2.61 14.99
C LEU A 95 -14.41 1.22 15.39
N ASP A 96 -14.50 0.24 14.49
CA ASP A 96 -14.10 -1.15 14.72
C ASP A 96 -12.69 -1.44 14.16
N GLY A 97 -12.15 -0.53 13.34
CA GLY A 97 -10.84 -0.66 12.72
C GLY A 97 -10.79 -1.67 11.58
N ASN A 98 -11.94 -2.10 11.06
CA ASN A 98 -11.97 -3.05 9.96
C ASN A 98 -11.46 -2.40 8.67
N PHE A 99 -10.55 -3.08 7.97
CA PHE A 99 -9.97 -2.59 6.73
C PHE A 99 -10.23 -3.56 5.59
N ASP A 100 -11.13 -3.18 4.69
CA ASP A 100 -11.44 -3.92 3.47
C ASP A 100 -10.82 -3.19 2.28
N THR A 101 -9.78 -3.76 1.70
CA THR A 101 -8.91 -3.07 0.77
C THR A 101 -8.33 -4.02 -0.26
N THR A 102 -8.14 -3.51 -1.47
CA THR A 102 -7.41 -4.18 -2.53
C THR A 102 -6.25 -3.30 -2.95
N PHE A 103 -5.06 -3.88 -2.93
CA PHE A 103 -3.87 -3.28 -3.48
C PHE A 103 -3.47 -4.01 -4.75
N LYS A 104 -2.73 -3.31 -5.60
CA LYS A 104 -2.13 -3.87 -6.80
C LYS A 104 -0.71 -3.37 -6.91
N ALA A 105 0.22 -4.27 -7.21
CA ALA A 105 1.62 -3.96 -7.42
C ALA A 105 2.02 -4.13 -8.87
N ARG A 106 2.77 -3.17 -9.41
CA ARG A 106 3.51 -3.32 -10.67
C ARG A 106 4.99 -3.38 -10.36
N LEU A 107 5.61 -4.46 -10.81
CA LEU A 107 7.01 -4.77 -10.54
C LEU A 107 7.87 -4.39 -11.75
N SER A 108 9.02 -3.79 -11.48
CA SER A 108 10.03 -3.48 -12.50
C SER A 108 11.04 -4.63 -12.66
N PRO A 109 11.66 -4.82 -13.85
CA PRO A 109 12.74 -5.77 -14.05
C PRO A 109 13.90 -5.61 -13.06
N GLU A 110 14.16 -4.38 -12.63
CA GLU A 110 15.26 -4.00 -11.72
C GLU A 110 15.06 -4.54 -10.30
N LEU A 111 13.90 -5.13 -9.98
CA LEU A 111 13.65 -5.81 -8.70
C LEU A 111 14.69 -6.93 -8.43
N GLU A 112 15.26 -7.54 -9.48
CA GLU A 112 16.34 -8.52 -9.35
C GLU A 112 17.62 -7.97 -8.71
N SER A 113 17.77 -6.64 -8.64
CA SER A 113 18.89 -6.00 -7.95
C SER A 113 18.79 -6.08 -6.43
N LEU A 114 17.58 -6.28 -5.88
CA LEU A 114 17.36 -6.50 -4.46
C LEU A 114 17.74 -7.93 -4.06
N ASP A 115 17.31 -8.90 -4.87
CA ASP A 115 17.68 -10.31 -4.75
C ASP A 115 17.52 -10.99 -6.11
N ARG A 116 18.46 -11.89 -6.43
CA ARG A 116 18.44 -12.68 -7.67
C ARG A 116 17.13 -13.47 -7.85
N ALA A 117 16.54 -13.95 -6.76
CA ALA A 117 15.29 -14.70 -6.72
C ALA A 117 14.09 -13.86 -7.15
N CYS A 118 14.21 -12.52 -7.16
CA CYS A 118 13.12 -11.59 -7.47
C CYS A 118 13.11 -11.14 -8.93
N ARG A 119 13.72 -11.95 -9.80
CA ARG A 119 13.65 -11.78 -11.23
C ARG A 119 12.22 -11.96 -11.73
N VAL A 120 11.66 -10.89 -12.26
CA VAL A 120 10.35 -10.91 -12.90
C VAL A 120 10.51 -11.13 -14.41
N SER A 121 9.75 -12.09 -14.96
CA SER A 121 9.74 -12.26 -16.42
C SER A 121 9.06 -11.07 -17.10
N LYS A 122 9.37 -10.81 -18.37
CA LYS A 122 8.76 -9.70 -19.14
C LYS A 122 7.23 -9.74 -19.19
N ARG A 123 6.62 -10.92 -18.99
CA ARG A 123 5.15 -11.06 -18.91
C ARG A 123 4.59 -10.54 -17.59
N LEU A 124 5.36 -10.67 -16.52
CA LEU A 124 4.99 -10.32 -15.16
C LEU A 124 5.11 -8.82 -14.88
N THR A 125 6.02 -8.14 -15.57
CA THR A 125 6.16 -6.67 -15.51
C THR A 125 5.05 -5.93 -16.27
N ALA A 126 4.28 -6.65 -17.09
CA ALA A 126 3.20 -6.08 -17.91
C ALA A 126 1.81 -6.14 -17.24
N ILE A 127 1.71 -6.70 -16.03
CA ILE A 127 0.45 -6.88 -15.32
C ILE A 127 0.51 -6.26 -13.92
N ASP A 128 -0.66 -5.88 -13.42
CA ASP A 128 -0.83 -5.48 -12.03
C ASP A 128 -1.15 -6.73 -11.21
N TRP A 129 -0.28 -7.03 -10.24
CA TRP A 129 -0.40 -8.17 -9.34
C TRP A 129 -1.33 -7.84 -8.17
N PRO A 130 -2.29 -8.72 -7.83
CA PRO A 130 -3.07 -8.59 -6.59
C PRO A 130 -2.21 -8.84 -5.35
#